data_AF-A0A3A0V2X5-F1
#
_entry.id   AF-A0A3A0V2X5-F1
#
_cell.length_a   1.000
_cell.length_b   1.000
_cell.length_c   1.000
_cell.angle_alpha   90.00
_cell.angle_beta   90.00
_cell.angle_gamma   90.00
#
_symmetry.space_group_name_H-M   'P 1'
#
loop_
_entity.id
_entity.type
_entity.pdbx_description
1 polymer ?
#
loop_
_entity_poly.entity_id
_entity_poly.type
_entity_poly.pdbx_seq_one_letter_code
_entity_poly.pdbx_strand_id
1 'polypeptide(L)'
;NKETIGQGVANTIVALFGGYGGSALVGQSRFNATMGATSRVSTLITGAFLLISLFVFGDIIGQIPMAVLATVLITISLNTFDRRTISFIKVSPIKHGAIVVLTMLIILSTNNLAAGVVLVSLLYYLIQGFNKRKGRDI
;
A
#
# COMPACT_ATOMS: atom_id res chain seq x y z
N ASN A 1 -6.53 -1.81 -17.54
CA ASN A 1 -7.46 -0.67 -17.76
C ASN A 1 -8.76 -0.81 -16.98
N LYS A 2 -9.49 -1.94 -17.05
CA LYS A 2 -10.76 -2.12 -16.30
C LYS A 2 -10.62 -1.93 -14.79
N GLU A 3 -9.53 -2.41 -14.20
CA GLU A 3 -9.25 -2.25 -12.76
C GLU A 3 -8.99 -0.78 -12.37
N THR A 4 -8.18 -0.07 -13.14
CA THR A 4 -7.89 1.36 -12.93
C THR A 4 -9.16 2.22 -13.03
N ILE A 5 -10.00 1.95 -14.04
CA ILE A 5 -11.30 2.64 -14.18
C ILE A 5 -12.21 2.29 -12.99
N GLY A 6 -12.26 1.02 -12.58
CA GLY A 6 -13.05 0.57 -11.43
C GLY A 6 -12.63 1.25 -10.13
N GLN A 7 -11.33 1.31 -9.82
CA GLN A 7 -10.81 2.00 -8.64
C GLN A 7 -11.04 3.51 -8.72
N GLY A 8 -10.91 4.11 -9.91
CA GLY A 8 -11.19 5.53 -10.13
C GLY A 8 -12.64 5.89 -9.83
N VAL A 9 -13.60 5.14 -10.41
CA VAL A 9 -15.03 5.34 -10.15
C VAL A 9 -15.35 5.11 -8.66
N ALA A 10 -14.80 4.07 -8.05
CA ALA A 10 -15.00 3.79 -6.63
C ALA A 10 -14.50 4.93 -5.75
N ASN A 11 -13.29 5.45 -5.99
CA ASN A 11 -12.73 6.56 -5.22
C ASN A 11 -13.50 7.87 -5.43
N THR A 12 -14.03 8.14 -6.63
CA THR A 12 -14.93 9.29 -6.85
C THR A 12 -16.19 9.19 -6.01
N ILE A 13 -16.83 8.01 -5.98
CA ILE A 13 -18.02 7.78 -5.14
C ILE A 13 -17.67 7.98 -3.66
N VAL A 14 -16.57 7.38 -3.18
CA VAL A 14 -16.11 7.53 -1.78
C VAL A 14 -15.87 9.00 -1.41
N ALA A 15 -15.24 9.78 -2.30
CA ALA A 15 -15.00 11.20 -2.07
C ALA A 15 -16.30 12.03 -1.95
N LEU A 16 -17.36 11.67 -2.70
CA LEU A 16 -18.68 12.32 -2.57
C LEU A 16 -19.31 12.11 -1.19
N PHE A 17 -18.99 11.00 -0.52
CA PHE A 17 -19.41 10.72 0.85
C PHE A 17 -18.39 11.22 1.91
N GLY A 18 -17.36 11.97 1.51
CA GLY A 18 -16.33 12.50 2.41
C GLY A 18 -15.29 11.47 2.88
N GLY A 19 -15.24 10.30 2.24
CA GLY A 19 -14.27 9.25 2.58
C GLY A 19 -12.88 9.47 1.96
N TYR A 20 -11.88 8.77 2.50
CA TYR A 20 -10.51 8.81 2.00
C TYR A 20 -10.31 7.90 0.80
N GLY A 21 -9.45 8.32 -0.14
CA GLY A 21 -9.10 7.52 -1.31
C GLY A 21 -8.43 6.20 -0.91
N GLY A 22 -8.89 5.10 -1.50
CA GLY A 22 -8.41 3.75 -1.22
C GLY A 22 -7.79 3.07 -2.44
N SER A 23 -7.21 1.90 -2.18
CA SER A 23 -6.82 0.93 -3.21
C SER A 23 -7.01 -0.48 -2.68
N ALA A 24 -6.70 -1.49 -3.50
CA ALA A 24 -6.81 -2.89 -3.12
C ALA A 24 -5.90 -3.20 -1.92
N LEU A 25 -6.51 -3.60 -0.79
CA LEU A 25 -5.78 -3.97 0.41
C LEU A 25 -5.35 -5.44 0.34
N VAL A 26 -4.06 -5.67 0.11
CA VAL A 26 -3.47 -7.01 -0.08
C VAL A 26 -3.74 -7.92 1.13
N GLY A 27 -3.64 -7.39 2.36
CA GLY A 27 -3.86 -8.16 3.58
C GLY A 27 -5.26 -8.77 3.66
N GLN A 28 -6.29 -7.96 3.41
CA GLN A 28 -7.69 -8.42 3.42
C GLN A 28 -7.99 -9.38 2.27
N SER A 29 -7.44 -9.12 1.09
CA SER A 29 -7.60 -10.02 -0.07
C SER A 29 -6.99 -11.40 0.19
N ARG A 30 -5.77 -11.45 0.75
CA ARG A 30 -5.11 -12.71 1.14
C ARG A 30 -5.89 -13.46 2.20
N PHE A 31 -6.33 -12.76 3.25
CA PHE A 31 -7.13 -13.35 4.32
C PHE A 31 -8.42 -13.97 3.78
N ASN A 32 -9.14 -13.23 2.94
CA ASN A 32 -10.37 -13.69 2.31
C ASN A 32 -10.13 -14.92 1.40
N ALA A 33 -9.03 -14.92 0.65
CA ALA A 33 -8.64 -16.06 -0.19
C ALA A 33 -8.29 -17.30 0.65
N THR A 34 -7.63 -17.13 1.80
CA THR A 34 -7.33 -18.23 2.73
C THR A 34 -8.60 -18.83 3.35
N MET A 35 -9.69 -18.06 3.46
CA MET A 35 -11.00 -18.55 3.84
C MET A 35 -11.77 -19.25 2.70
N GLY A 36 -11.13 -19.49 1.56
CA GLY A 36 -11.73 -20.20 0.42
C GLY A 36 -12.63 -19.32 -0.46
N ALA A 37 -12.59 -17.99 -0.30
CA ALA A 37 -13.38 -17.10 -1.15
C ALA A 37 -12.80 -17.04 -2.57
N THR A 38 -13.64 -17.36 -3.56
CA THR A 38 -13.27 -17.35 -4.99
C THR A 38 -14.08 -16.35 -5.81
N SER A 39 -15.15 -15.78 -5.25
CA SER A 39 -16.08 -14.89 -5.95
C SER A 39 -15.97 -13.43 -5.48
N ARG A 40 -16.28 -12.49 -6.39
CA ARG A 40 -16.35 -11.04 -6.09
C ARG A 40 -17.47 -10.69 -5.11
N VAL A 41 -18.43 -11.60 -4.92
CA VAL A 41 -19.53 -11.44 -3.98
C VAL A 41 -19.01 -11.43 -2.55
N SER A 42 -17.93 -12.18 -2.25
CA SER A 42 -17.33 -12.19 -0.91
C SER A 42 -16.84 -10.79 -0.47
N THR A 43 -16.17 -10.05 -1.36
CA THR A 43 -15.71 -8.69 -1.03
C THR A 43 -16.87 -7.70 -0.88
N LEU A 44 -17.96 -7.90 -1.63
CA LEU A 44 -19.17 -7.08 -1.51
C LEU A 44 -19.89 -7.33 -0.19
N ILE A 45 -20.04 -8.60 0.22
CA ILE A 45 -20.61 -8.97 1.53
C ILE A 45 -19.75 -8.43 2.67
N THR A 46 -18.42 -8.51 2.56
CA THR A 46 -17.50 -7.97 3.57
C THR A 46 -17.71 -6.45 3.74
N GLY A 47 -17.81 -5.71 2.64
CA GLY A 47 -18.07 -4.26 2.69
C GLY A 47 -19.46 -3.92 3.24
N ALA A 48 -20.50 -4.63 2.81
CA ALA A 48 -21.86 -4.43 3.31
C ALA A 48 -21.98 -4.76 4.81
N PHE A 49 -21.34 -5.85 5.25
CA PHE A 49 -21.27 -6.22 6.66
C PHE A 49 -20.56 -5.14 7.49
N LEU A 50 -19.48 -4.56 6.98
CA LEU A 50 -18.76 -3.48 7.65
C LEU A 50 -19.64 -2.22 7.78
N LEU A 51 -20.36 -1.84 6.72
CA LEU A 51 -21.31 -0.71 6.76
C LEU A 51 -22.43 -0.92 7.79
N ILE A 52 -23.05 -2.10 7.80
CA ILE A 52 -24.10 -2.44 8.78
C ILE A 52 -23.53 -2.44 10.20
N SER A 53 -22.34 -3.02 10.39
CA SER A 53 -21.68 -3.07 11.70
C SER A 53 -21.35 -1.67 12.23
N LEU A 54 -20.90 -0.75 11.38
CA LEU A 54 -20.67 0.64 11.79
C LEU A 54 -21.96 1.35 12.21
N PHE A 55 -23.07 1.10 11.51
CA PHE A 55 -24.35 1.71 11.83
C PHE A 55 -24.96 1.16 13.13
N VAL A 56 -24.81 -0.14 13.38
CA VAL A 56 -25.38 -0.83 14.56
C VAL A 56 -24.50 -0.70 15.80
N PHE A 57 -23.18 -0.83 15.65
CA PHE A 57 -22.21 -0.86 16.76
C PHE A 57 -21.40 0.44 16.92
N GLY A 58 -21.85 1.55 16.32
CA GLY A 58 -21.13 2.83 16.32
C GLY A 58 -20.70 3.29 17.72
N ASP A 59 -21.60 3.21 18.71
CA ASP A 59 -21.31 3.62 20.09
C ASP A 59 -20.24 2.76 20.76
N ILE A 60 -20.22 1.46 20.47
CA ILE A 60 -19.21 0.53 21.02
C ILE A 60 -17.86 0.77 20.34
N ILE A 61 -17.85 0.98 19.03
CA ILE A 61 -16.63 1.25 18.26
C ILE A 61 -15.98 2.56 18.72
N GLY A 62 -16.77 3.57 19.09
CA GLY A 62 -16.29 4.83 19.63
C GLY A 62 -15.59 4.71 21.00
N GLN A 63 -15.80 3.61 21.73
CA GLN A 63 -15.15 3.34 23.02
C GLN A 63 -13.82 2.60 22.90
N ILE A 64 -13.39 2.22 21.68
CA ILE A 64 -12.15 1.46 21.49
C ILE A 64 -10.95 2.33 21.90
N PRO A 65 -10.13 1.90 22.88
CA PRO A 65 -8.97 2.67 23.31
C PRO A 65 -7.93 2.81 22.19
N MET A 66 -7.30 4.00 22.10
CA MET A 66 -6.24 4.27 21.11
C MET A 66 -5.06 3.30 21.21
N ALA A 67 -4.80 2.74 22.41
CA ALA A 67 -3.76 1.73 22.63
C ALA A 67 -4.02 0.43 21.84
N VAL A 68 -5.28 0.01 21.71
CA VAL A 68 -5.65 -1.19 20.93
C VAL A 68 -5.38 -0.94 19.45
N LEU A 69 -5.78 0.23 18.93
CA LEU A 69 -5.53 0.61 17.54
C LEU A 69 -4.04 0.69 17.22
N ALA A 70 -3.23 1.28 18.12
CA ALA A 70 -1.78 1.33 17.96
C ALA A 70 -1.16 -0.08 17.90
N THR A 71 -1.61 -1.01 18.76
CA THR A 71 -1.13 -2.40 18.76
C THR A 71 -1.44 -3.13 17.45
N VAL A 72 -2.65 -2.93 16.92
CA VAL A 72 -3.05 -3.50 15.62
C VAL A 72 -2.19 -2.93 14.50
N LEU A 73 -1.94 -1.62 14.48
CA LEU A 73 -1.11 -0.97 13.46
C LEU A 73 0.34 -1.50 13.49
N ILE A 74 0.94 -1.63 14.67
CA ILE A 74 2.29 -2.22 14.81
C ILE A 74 2.31 -3.65 14.27
N THR A 75 1.30 -4.46 14.60
CA THR A 75 1.20 -5.84 14.12
C THR A 75 1.10 -5.92 12.60
N ILE A 76 0.30 -5.05 11.98
CA ILE A 76 0.17 -4.96 10.51
C ILE A 76 1.49 -4.51 9.87
N SER A 77 2.18 -3.52 10.46
CA SER A 77 3.49 -3.08 9.97
C SER A 77 4.51 -4.21 10.01
N LEU A 78 4.61 -4.95 11.11
CA LEU A 78 5.52 -6.09 11.24
C LEU A 78 5.20 -7.21 10.24
N ASN A 79 3.92 -7.49 9.98
CA ASN A 79 3.50 -8.46 8.97
C ASN A 79 3.77 -8.00 7.53
N THR A 80 3.80 -6.69 7.29
CA THR A 80 4.10 -6.11 5.98
C THR A 80 5.60 -6.11 5.68
N PHE A 81 6.45 -6.10 6.71
CA PHE A 81 7.90 -6.17 6.55
C PHE A 81 8.35 -7.54 6.04
N ASP A 82 8.65 -7.63 4.73
CA ASP A 82 9.28 -8.81 4.16
C ASP A 82 10.77 -8.87 4.54
N ARG A 83 11.14 -9.82 5.40
CA ARG A 83 12.53 -10.06 5.81
C ARG A 83 13.45 -10.41 4.64
N ARG A 84 12.89 -10.90 3.52
CA ARG A 84 13.66 -11.17 2.29
C ARG A 84 14.17 -9.90 1.63
N THR A 85 13.57 -8.74 1.88
CA THR A 85 14.05 -7.44 1.37
C THR A 85 15.48 -7.16 1.82
N ILE A 86 15.83 -7.52 3.05
CA ILE A 86 17.20 -7.34 3.58
C ILE A 86 18.20 -8.22 2.83
N SER A 87 17.82 -9.48 2.54
CA SER A 87 18.65 -10.37 1.73
C SER A 87 18.73 -9.92 0.28
N PHE A 88 17.63 -9.40 -0.28
CA PHE A 88 17.58 -8.86 -1.63
C PHE A 88 18.54 -7.69 -1.79
N ILE A 89 18.58 -6.74 -0.86
CA ILE A 89 19.50 -5.59 -0.92
C ILE A 89 20.97 -6.03 -0.93
N LYS A 90 21.30 -7.13 -0.24
CA LYS A 90 22.67 -7.67 -0.20
C LYS A 90 23.10 -8.39 -1.48
N VAL A 91 22.17 -9.02 -2.20
CA VAL A 91 22.45 -9.85 -3.38
C VAL A 91 22.14 -9.12 -4.70
N SER A 92 21.31 -8.09 -4.65
CA SER A 92 20.87 -7.30 -5.80
C SER A 92 21.99 -6.40 -6.33
N PRO A 93 22.00 -6.07 -7.64
CA PRO A 93 22.91 -5.07 -8.18
C PRO A 93 22.80 -3.76 -7.38
N ILE A 94 23.95 -3.17 -7.04
CA ILE A 94 24.08 -2.01 -6.13
C ILE A 94 23.07 -0.89 -6.46
N LYS A 95 22.78 -0.69 -7.76
CA LYS A 95 21.82 0.32 -8.25
C LYS A 95 20.39 0.08 -7.73
N HIS A 96 19.90 -1.15 -7.74
CA HIS A 96 18.52 -1.45 -7.32
C HIS A 96 18.37 -1.42 -5.80
N GLY A 97 19.35 -1.95 -5.06
CA GLY A 97 19.39 -1.84 -3.60
C GLY A 97 19.44 -0.37 -3.14
N ALA A 98 20.26 0.46 -3.78
CA ALA A 98 20.39 1.87 -3.47
C ALA A 98 19.09 2.65 -3.66
N ILE A 99 18.31 2.37 -4.72
CA ILE A 99 17.01 3.02 -4.97
C ILE A 99 16.02 2.75 -3.84
N VAL A 100 15.93 1.51 -3.39
CA VAL A 100 15.02 1.12 -2.30
C VAL A 100 15.39 1.84 -1.01
N VAL A 101 16.68 1.82 -0.64
CA VAL A 101 17.19 2.50 0.57
C VAL A 101 16.99 4.02 0.48
N LEU A 102 17.27 4.62 -0.68
CA LEU A 102 17.10 6.05 -0.90
C LEU A 102 15.63 6.46 -0.78
N THR A 103 14.72 5.67 -1.35
CA THR A 103 13.27 5.92 -1.25
C THR A 103 12.84 5.90 0.22
N MET A 104 13.28 4.89 0.97
CA MET A 104 13.00 4.79 2.40
C MET A 104 13.54 5.99 3.20
N LEU A 105 14.79 6.39 2.97
CA LEU A 105 15.41 7.53 3.67
C LEU A 105 14.68 8.86 3.40
N ILE A 106 14.29 9.11 2.15
CA ILE A 106 13.57 10.33 1.79
C ILE A 106 12.19 10.35 2.45
N ILE A 107 11.46 9.23 2.41
CA ILE A 107 10.14 9.13 3.05
C ILE A 107 10.25 9.39 4.56
N LEU A 108 11.20 8.74 5.24
CA LEU A 108 11.40 8.89 6.69
C LEU A 108 11.82 10.30 7.09
N SER A 109 12.66 10.95 6.28
CA SER A 109 13.14 12.31 6.57
C SER A 109 12.08 13.38 6.27
N THR A 110 11.28 13.17 5.22
CA THR A 110 10.29 14.15 4.74
C THR A 110 8.91 13.93 5.35
N ASN A 111 8.67 12.77 5.98
CA ASN A 111 7.34 12.29 6.39
C ASN A 111 6.30 12.35 5.25
N ASN A 112 6.77 12.25 3.99
CA ASN A 112 5.93 12.38 2.79
C ASN A 112 6.21 11.24 1.81
N LEU A 113 5.25 10.30 1.76
CA LEU A 113 5.33 9.14 0.89
C LEU A 113 5.38 9.53 -0.60
N ALA A 114 4.57 10.51 -1.01
CA ALA A 114 4.48 10.92 -2.41
C ALA A 114 5.79 11.56 -2.90
N ALA A 115 6.39 12.44 -2.09
CA ALA A 115 7.67 13.05 -2.42
C ALA A 115 8.78 12.01 -2.63
N GLY A 116 8.88 11.03 -1.72
CA GLY A 116 9.87 9.96 -1.83
C GLY A 116 9.74 9.14 -3.11
N VAL A 117 8.51 8.74 -3.47
CA VAL A 117 8.27 7.96 -4.69
C VAL A 117 8.58 8.78 -5.95
N VAL A 118 8.09 10.02 -6.04
CA VAL A 118 8.26 10.86 -7.23
C VAL A 118 9.74 11.20 -7.48
N LEU A 119 10.44 11.68 -6.44
CA LEU A 119 11.84 12.09 -6.56
C LEU A 119 12.75 10.93 -6.98
N VAL A 120 12.59 9.76 -6.36
CA VAL A 120 13.43 8.61 -6.67
C VAL A 120 13.10 8.01 -8.03
N SER A 121 11.81 7.96 -8.41
CA SER A 121 11.41 7.49 -9.74
C SER A 121 12.00 8.37 -10.84
N LEU A 122 11.96 9.69 -10.67
CA LEU A 122 12.54 10.65 -11.60
C LEU A 122 14.06 10.47 -11.72
N LEU A 123 14.75 10.33 -10.58
CA LEU A 123 16.19 10.06 -10.54
C LEU A 123 16.55 8.76 -11.26
N TYR A 124 15.77 7.69 -11.07
CA TYR A 124 15.97 6.41 -11.73
C TYR A 124 15.89 6.53 -13.26
N TYR A 125 14.84 7.18 -13.77
CA TYR A 125 14.68 7.40 -15.21
C TYR A 125 15.78 8.27 -15.80
N LEU A 126 16.25 9.27 -15.05
CA LEU A 126 17.34 10.14 -15.49
C LEU A 126 18.66 9.36 -15.61
N ILE A 127 19.03 8.56 -14.60
CA ILE A 127 20.22 7.70 -14.63
C ILE A 127 20.14 6.70 -15.79
N GLN A 128 18.98 6.07 -15.99
CA GLN A 128 18.78 5.11 -17.08
C GLN A 128 18.87 5.81 -18.46
N GLY A 129 18.32 7.01 -18.60
CA GLY A 129 18.42 7.82 -19.81
C GLY A 129 19.86 8.19 -20.16
N PHE A 130 20.67 8.57 -19.17
CA PHE A 130 22.10 8.83 -19.36
C PHE A 130 22.90 7.55 -19.68
N ASN A 131 22.55 6.42 -19.07
CA ASN A 131 23.26 5.16 -19.32
C ASN A 131 22.96 4.59 -20.71
N LYS A 132 21.70 4.73 -21.18
CA LYS A 132 21.27 4.38 -22.54
C LYS A 132 21.95 5.22 -23.61
N ARG A 133 22.17 6.53 -23.35
CA ARG A 133 22.97 7.40 -24.23
C ARG A 133 24.46 7.03 -24.27
N LYS A 134 24.99 6.38 -23.23
CA LYS A 134 26.40 6.01 -23.13
C LYS A 134 26.69 4.57 -23.58
N GLY A 135 25.70 3.87 -24.16
CA GLY A 135 25.85 2.53 -24.74
C GLY A 135 26.33 1.45 -23.76
N ARG A 136 26.17 1.64 -22.45
CA ARG A 136 26.59 0.69 -21.42
C ARG A 136 25.38 0.00 -20.83
N ASP A 137 24.86 -0.97 -21.57
CA ASP A 137 23.95 -1.98 -21.04
C ASP A 137 24.82 -3.11 -20.46
N ILE A 138 25.05 -3.06 -19.15
CA ILE A 138 25.61 -4.15 -18.35
C ILE A 138 24.75 -4.27 -17.08
#